data_AF-A0A931HGR8-F1
#
_entry.id   AF-A0A931HGR8-F1
#
_cell.length_a   1.000
_cell.length_b   1.000
_cell.length_c   1.000
_cell.angle_alpha   90.00
_cell.angle_beta   90.00
_cell.angle_gamma   90.00
#
_symmetry.space_group_name_H-M   'P 1'
#
loop_
_entity.id
_entity.type
_entity.pdbx_description
1 polymer ?
#
loop_
_entity_poly.entity_id
_entity_poly.type
_entity_poly.pdbx_seq_one_letter_code
_entity_poly.pdbx_strand_id
1 'polypeptide(L)'
;MPEDKPFSINVGQLKARPKQADQSRVEAVDRAAAEHGFVQREPGGKRGRPKSPRTGQVHAKVLPNVADEISQEAQRRGVTQGVLIEEAWAAYLESNGRR
;
A
#
# COMPACT_ATOMS: atom_id res chain seq x y z
N MET A 1 2.78 50.21 44.07
CA MET A 1 3.88 49.24 43.87
C MET A 1 3.32 48.11 43.03
N PRO A 2 3.82 47.84 41.82
CA PRO A 2 3.27 46.78 40.99
C PRO A 2 3.62 45.43 41.62
N GLU A 3 2.62 44.54 41.70
CA GLU A 3 2.73 43.22 42.30
C GLU A 3 3.68 42.33 41.49
N ASP A 4 4.80 41.94 42.10
CA ASP A 4 5.69 40.89 41.58
C ASP A 4 4.94 39.55 41.61
N LYS A 5 4.48 39.08 40.45
CA LYS A 5 3.87 37.76 40.30
C LYS A 5 4.98 36.69 40.30
N PRO A 6 5.10 35.84 41.34
CA PRO A 6 6.23 34.94 41.50
C PRO A 6 6.31 33.83 40.44
N PHE A 7 5.22 33.57 39.71
CA PHE A 7 5.19 32.60 38.61
C PHE A 7 4.37 33.14 37.44
N SER A 8 5.05 33.65 36.42
CA SER A 8 4.45 33.99 35.13
C SER A 8 4.99 33.02 34.08
N ILE A 9 4.11 32.22 33.46
CA ILE A 9 4.46 31.29 32.38
C ILE A 9 3.97 31.89 31.06
N ASN A 10 4.89 32.05 30.10
CA ASN A 10 4.54 32.53 28.76
C ASN A 10 3.97 31.37 27.91
N VAL A 11 2.65 31.17 28.02
CA VAL A 11 1.92 30.16 27.25
C VAL A 11 1.87 30.43 25.73
N GLY A 12 2.21 31.64 25.29
CA GLY A 12 2.23 32.02 23.87
C GLY A 12 3.27 31.26 23.04
N GLN A 13 4.35 30.81 23.70
CA GLN A 13 5.42 30.04 23.06
C GLN A 13 5.19 28.53 23.06
N LEU A 14 4.18 28.05 23.81
CA LEU A 14 3.85 26.63 23.92
C LEU A 14 2.90 26.14 22.81
N LYS A 15 2.66 26.97 21.79
CA LYS A 15 1.82 26.59 20.65
C LYS A 15 2.49 25.47 19.83
N ALA A 16 1.71 24.45 19.50
CA ALA A 16 2.16 23.36 18.66
C ALA A 16 2.69 23.90 17.32
N ARG A 17 3.91 23.49 16.97
CA ARG A 17 4.50 23.73 15.65
C ARG A 17 4.65 22.39 14.93
N PRO A 18 4.43 22.35 13.60
CA PRO A 18 4.69 21.15 12.82
C PRO A 18 6.16 20.79 12.94
N LYS A 19 6.45 19.52 13.22
CA LYS A 19 7.83 19.02 13.26
C LYS A 19 8.38 19.04 11.84
N GLN A 20 9.48 19.76 11.64
CA GLN A 20 10.22 19.69 10.37
C GLN A 20 10.80 18.28 10.23
N ALA A 21 10.35 17.58 9.19
CA ALA A 21 10.67 16.18 8.92
C ALA A 21 11.61 16.03 7.71
N ASP A 22 12.43 17.05 7.45
CA ASP A 22 13.43 17.00 6.40
C ASP A 22 14.46 15.92 6.72
N GLN A 23 14.86 15.16 5.70
CA GLN A 23 15.75 14.00 5.84
C GLN A 23 17.05 14.34 6.59
N SER A 24 17.66 15.48 6.28
CA SER A 24 18.88 15.96 6.94
C SER A 24 18.69 16.25 8.43
N ARG A 25 17.49 16.67 8.85
CA ARG A 25 17.16 16.96 10.25
C ARG A 25 16.91 15.68 11.03
N VAL A 26 16.29 14.68 10.40
CA VAL A 26 16.11 13.34 10.99
C VAL A 26 17.48 12.70 11.24
N GLU A 27 18.37 12.73 10.25
CA GLU A 27 19.73 12.18 10.38
C GLU A 27 20.58 12.88 11.46
N ALA A 28 20.42 14.19 11.62
CA ALA A 28 21.09 14.94 12.69
C ALA A 28 20.59 14.54 14.09
N VAL A 29 19.28 14.33 14.23
CA VAL A 29 18.66 13.89 15.49
C VAL A 29 19.07 12.46 15.83
N ASP A 30 19.06 11.56 14.85
CA ASP A 30 19.45 10.15 15.05
C ASP A 30 20.92 10.04 15.45
N ARG A 31 21.80 10.88 14.89
CA ARG A 31 23.21 10.94 15.27
C ARG A 31 23.41 11.40 16.71
N ALA A 32 22.75 12.50 17.11
CA ALA A 32 22.81 12.98 18.48
C ALA A 32 22.23 11.96 19.47
N ALA A 33 21.15 11.26 19.08
CA ALA A 33 20.57 10.18 19.87
C ALA A 33 21.56 9.01 20.06
N ALA A 34 22.24 8.59 18.99
CA ALA A 34 23.25 7.54 19.05
C ALA A 34 24.46 7.92 19.92
N GLU A 35 24.94 9.17 19.84
CA GLU A 35 26.01 9.70 20.70
C GLU A 35 25.64 9.64 22.20
N HIS A 36 24.36 9.80 22.51
CA HIS A 36 23.82 9.67 23.87
C HIS A 36 23.34 8.25 24.23
N GLY A 37 23.66 7.24 23.41
CA GLY A 37 23.33 5.84 23.68
C GLY A 37 21.87 5.46 23.40
N PHE A 38 21.08 6.36 22.81
CA PHE A 38 19.74 6.07 22.30
C PHE A 38 19.84 5.43 20.92
N VAL A 39 20.31 4.19 20.89
CA VAL A 39 20.37 3.36 19.68
C VAL A 39 19.09 2.52 19.55
N GLN A 40 18.58 2.38 18.33
CA GLN A 40 17.43 1.52 18.05
C GLN A 40 17.83 0.06 18.30
N ARG A 41 17.22 -0.57 19.31
CA ARG A 41 17.52 -1.96 19.72
C ARG A 41 16.65 -3.00 19.01
N GLU A 42 15.61 -2.55 18.31
CA GLU A 42 14.76 -3.45 17.55
C GLU A 42 15.52 -3.96 16.32
N PRO A 43 15.38 -5.26 15.98
CA PRO A 43 15.95 -5.77 14.74
C PRO A 43 15.34 -4.98 13.57
N GLY A 44 16.17 -4.20 12.87
CA GLY A 44 15.77 -3.44 11.70
C GLY A 44 15.00 -4.36 10.75
N GLY A 45 13.75 -4.01 10.46
CA GLY A 45 12.84 -4.86 9.71
C GLY A 45 13.52 -5.37 8.45
N LYS A 46 13.63 -6.69 8.30
CA LYS A 46 14.11 -7.30 7.06
C LYS A 46 13.25 -6.73 5.94
N ARG A 47 13.86 -6.08 4.94
CA ARG A 47 13.15 -5.67 3.72
C ARG A 47 12.33 -6.87 3.27
N GLY A 48 11.01 -6.70 3.23
CA GLY A 48 10.08 -7.77 2.86
C GLY A 48 10.46 -8.35 1.50
N ARG A 49 9.85 -9.49 1.17
CA ARG A 49 10.06 -10.18 -0.12
C ARG A 49 10.02 -9.13 -1.26
N PRO A 50 11.04 -9.09 -2.14
CA PRO A 50 11.01 -8.22 -3.30
C PRO A 50 9.67 -8.39 -4.03
N LYS A 51 9.04 -7.30 -4.47
CA LYS A 51 7.80 -7.38 -5.25
C LYS A 51 8.06 -8.33 -6.41
N SER A 52 7.20 -9.35 -6.52
CA SER A 52 7.23 -10.26 -7.68
C SER A 52 7.22 -9.41 -8.95
N PRO A 53 8.02 -9.74 -9.97
CA PRO A 53 7.83 -9.17 -11.29
C PRO A 53 6.34 -9.32 -11.62
N ARG A 54 5.67 -8.23 -12.00
CA ARG A 54 4.27 -8.27 -12.44
C ARG A 54 4.22 -8.91 -13.83
N THR A 55 4.63 -10.17 -13.93
CA THR A 55 4.46 -11.00 -15.12
C THR A 55 2.98 -11.28 -15.28
N GLY A 56 2.29 -10.48 -16.10
CA GLY A 56 0.99 -10.81 -16.70
C GLY A 56 -0.16 -11.20 -15.77
N GLN A 57 -0.02 -11.09 -14.44
CA GLN A 57 -1.10 -11.32 -13.48
C GLN A 57 -2.05 -10.13 -13.52
N VAL A 58 -2.79 -10.08 -14.60
CA VAL A 58 -4.01 -9.33 -14.76
C VAL A 58 -5.02 -10.09 -13.90
N HIS A 59 -5.10 -9.76 -12.61
CA HIS A 59 -6.12 -10.33 -11.71
C HIS A 59 -7.50 -10.15 -12.38
N ALA A 60 -8.46 -11.06 -12.16
CA ALA A 60 -9.82 -10.98 -12.74
C ALA A 60 -10.54 -9.62 -12.51
N LYS A 61 -9.98 -8.74 -11.68
CA LYS A 61 -10.43 -7.38 -11.41
C LYS A 61 -10.11 -6.35 -12.50
N VAL A 62 -9.40 -6.72 -13.58
CA VAL A 62 -9.06 -5.76 -14.64
C VAL A 62 -10.18 -5.58 -15.67
N LEU A 63 -11.11 -6.54 -15.79
CA LEU A 63 -12.30 -6.43 -16.65
C LEU A 63 -13.54 -6.91 -15.89
N PRO A 64 -14.02 -6.14 -14.89
CA PRO A 64 -15.13 -6.55 -14.02
C PRO A 64 -16.42 -6.81 -14.81
N ASN A 65 -16.69 -6.03 -15.85
CA ASN A 65 -17.85 -6.21 -16.72
C ASN A 65 -17.85 -7.58 -17.43
N VAL A 66 -16.68 -8.06 -17.87
CA VAL A 66 -16.57 -9.35 -18.54
C VAL A 66 -16.85 -10.50 -17.57
N ALA A 67 -16.40 -10.39 -16.32
CA ALA A 67 -16.71 -11.38 -15.28
C ALA A 67 -18.22 -11.45 -14.97
N ASP A 68 -18.89 -10.30 -14.92
CA ASP A 68 -20.34 -10.22 -14.72
C ASP A 68 -21.10 -10.83 -15.90
N GLU A 69 -20.67 -10.55 -17.14
CA GLU A 69 -21.24 -11.13 -18.36
C GLU A 69 -21.10 -12.65 -18.40
N ILE A 70 -19.91 -13.19 -18.10
CA ILE A 70 -19.68 -14.65 -18.01
C ILE A 70 -20.56 -15.29 -16.94
N SER A 71 -20.72 -14.62 -15.79
CA SER A 71 -21.54 -15.12 -14.69
C SER A 71 -23.02 -15.20 -15.07
N GLN A 72 -23.54 -14.16 -15.73
CA GLN A 72 -24.93 -14.12 -16.21
C GLN A 72 -25.18 -15.19 -17.27
N GLU A 73 -24.24 -15.38 -18.19
CA GLU A 73 -24.36 -16.38 -19.25
C GLU A 73 -24.30 -17.82 -18.69
N ALA A 74 -23.42 -18.06 -17.71
CA ALA A 74 -23.35 -19.34 -17.01
C ALA A 74 -24.68 -19.67 -16.33
N GLN A 75 -25.26 -18.68 -15.64
CA GLN A 75 -26.56 -18.82 -14.98
C GLN A 75 -27.69 -19.06 -15.99
N ARG A 76 -27.70 -18.33 -17.11
CA ARG A 76 -28.71 -18.49 -18.18
C ARG A 76 -28.66 -19.89 -18.79
N ARG A 77 -27.47 -20.47 -18.95
CA ARG A 77 -27.26 -21.83 -19.50
C ARG A 77 -27.38 -22.94 -18.45
N GLY A 78 -27.40 -22.62 -17.16
CA GLY A 78 -27.37 -23.61 -16.08
C GLY A 78 -26.04 -24.37 -15.98
N VAL A 79 -24.93 -23.74 -16.38
CA VAL A 79 -23.57 -24.34 -16.35
C VAL A 79 -22.65 -23.56 -15.43
N THR A 80 -21.46 -24.09 -15.16
CA THR A 80 -20.43 -23.36 -14.41
C THR A 80 -19.67 -22.40 -15.32
N GLN A 81 -19.08 -21.34 -14.75
CA GLN A 81 -18.26 -20.39 -15.50
C GLN A 81 -17.07 -21.06 -16.21
N GLY A 82 -16.56 -22.17 -15.65
CA GLY A 82 -15.46 -22.94 -16.24
C GLY A 82 -15.80 -23.49 -17.63
N VAL A 83 -17.04 -23.93 -17.86
CA VAL A 83 -17.47 -24.46 -19.17
C VAL A 83 -17.38 -23.39 -20.26
N LEU A 84 -17.83 -22.16 -19.96
CA LEU A 84 -17.73 -21.04 -20.89
C LEU A 84 -16.26 -20.67 -21.19
N ILE A 85 -15.37 -20.79 -20.22
CA ILE A 85 -13.93 -20.54 -20.41
C ILE A 85 -13.31 -21.60 -21.32
N GLU A 86 -13.68 -22.88 -21.17
CA GLU A 86 -13.23 -23.97 -22.04
C GLU A 86 -13.74 -23.81 -23.48
N GLU A 87 -15.02 -23.46 -23.65
CA GLU A 87 -15.62 -23.14 -24.95
C GLU A 87 -14.92 -21.95 -25.62
N ALA A 88 -14.68 -20.87 -24.87
CA ALA A 88 -13.97 -19.69 -25.35
C ALA A 88 -12.53 -20.01 -25.75
N TRP A 89 -11.84 -20.87 -24.99
CA TRP A 89 -10.50 -21.33 -25.31
C TRP A 89 -10.46 -22.16 -26.61
N ALA A 90 -11.42 -23.06 -26.80
CA ALA A 90 -11.55 -23.83 -28.03
C ALA A 90 -11.80 -22.91 -29.24
N ALA A 91 -12.71 -21.95 -29.11
CA ALA A 91 -12.99 -20.96 -30.16
C ALA A 91 -11.76 -20.09 -30.47
N TYR A 92 -10.99 -19.70 -29.45
CA TYR A 92 -9.74 -18.96 -29.61
C TYR A 92 -8.68 -19.78 -30.35
N LEU A 93 -8.52 -21.07 -30.05
CA LEU A 93 -7.58 -21.92 -30.76
C LEU A 93 -7.96 -22.08 -32.24
N GLU A 94 -9.25 -22.25 -32.51
CA GLU A 94 -9.78 -22.34 -33.88
C GLU A 94 -9.57 -21.06 -34.67
N SER A 95 -9.84 -19.88 -34.08
CA SER A 95 -9.59 -18.59 -34.73
C SER A 95 -8.10 -18.34 -35.01
N ASN A 96 -7.21 -18.98 -34.25
CA ASN A 96 -5.75 -18.90 -34.44
C ASN A 96 -5.19 -20.04 -35.30
N GLY A 97 -6.03 -20.90 -35.88
CA GLY A 97 -5.59 -22.02 -36.73
C GLY A 97 -4.76 -23.07 -35.98
N ARG A 98 -4.98 -23.21 -34.67
CA ARG A 98 -4.24 -24.15 -33.80
C ARG A 98 -5.00 -25.45 -33.53
N ARG A 99 -5.94 -25.81 -34.41
CA ARG A 99 -6.85 -26.94 -34.25
C ARG A 99 -6.75 -27.91 -35.42
#